data_AF-A0A2S8P5S0-F1
#
_entry.id   AF-A0A2S8P5S0-F1
#
_cell.length_a   1.000
_cell.length_b   1.000
_cell.length_c   1.000
_cell.angle_alpha   90.00
_cell.angle_beta   90.00
_cell.angle_gamma   90.00
#
_symmetry.space_group_name_H-M   'P 1'
#
loop_
_entity.id
_entity.type
_entity.pdbx_description
1 polymer ?
#
loop_
_entity_poly.entity_id
_entity_poly.type
_entity_poly.pdbx_seq_one_letter_code
_entity_poly.pdbx_strand_id
1 'polypeptide(L)' 'MQFEISEDMKEKISDWDSYKPIDVTGAKFAYTFIPTGIGLAIQVRCDVCERTLSLSEDL' A
#
# COMPACT_ATOMS: atom_id res chain seq x y z
N MET A 1 -30.75 -5.16 1.14
CA MET A 1 -29.65 -4.23 1.43
C MET A 1 -28.89 -4.03 0.13
N GLN A 2 -28.81 -2.80 -0.38
CA GLN A 2 -27.90 -2.45 -1.47
C GLN A 2 -26.60 -1.96 -0.83
N PHE A 3 -25.48 -2.56 -1.22
CA PHE A 3 -24.16 -2.07 -0.85
C PHE A 3 -23.79 -0.92 -1.80
N GLU A 4 -23.44 0.24 -1.25
CA GLU A 4 -22.97 1.39 -2.02
C GLU A 4 -21.50 1.66 -1.69
N ILE A 5 -20.70 1.89 -2.74
CA ILE A 5 -19.28 2.24 -2.61
C ILE A 5 -19.20 3.71 -2.19
N SER A 6 -18.57 4.00 -1.05
CA SER A 6 -18.34 5.37 -0.59
C SER A 6 -17.39 6.12 -1.53
N GLU A 7 -17.40 7.45 -1.48
CA GLU A 7 -16.46 8.27 -2.26
C GLU A 7 -15.00 7.96 -1.90
N ASP A 8 -14.68 7.77 -0.62
CA ASP A 8 -13.34 7.37 -0.16
C ASP A 8 -12.90 6.02 -0.78
N MET A 9 -13.83 5.08 -0.93
CA MET A 9 -13.54 3.80 -1.58
C MET A 9 -13.31 3.99 -3.08
N LYS A 10 -14.07 4.87 -3.75
CA LYS A 10 -13.87 5.17 -5.17
C LYS A 10 -12.52 5.81 -5.43
N GLU A 11 -12.06 6.70 -4.55
CA GLU A 11 -10.74 7.33 -4.65
C GLU A 11 -9.63 6.27 -4.55
N LYS A 12 -9.70 5.40 -3.53
CA LYS A 12 -8.75 4.29 -3.37
C LYS A 12 -8.74 3.34 -4.57
N ILE A 13 -9.91 3.04 -5.14
CA ILE A 13 -10.03 2.19 -6.34
C ILE A 13 -9.42 2.90 -7.56
N SER A 14 -9.73 4.19 -7.77
CA SER A 14 -9.18 4.96 -8.88
C SER A 14 -7.66 5.05 -8.82
N ASP A 15 -7.11 5.29 -7.63
CA ASP A 15 -5.67 5.28 -7.42
C ASP A 15 -5.08 3.91 -7.75
N TRP A 16 -5.71 2.83 -7.28
CA TRP A 16 -5.29 1.46 -7.57
C TRP A 16 -5.30 1.13 -9.08
N ASP A 17 -6.35 1.54 -9.79
CA ASP A 17 -6.53 1.29 -11.22
C ASP A 17 -5.63 2.16 -12.11
N SER A 18 -5.19 3.32 -11.61
CA SER A 18 -4.28 4.21 -12.34
C SER A 18 -2.87 3.62 -12.55
N TYR A 19 -2.53 2.56 -11.82
CA TYR A 19 -1.19 2.01 -11.81
C TYR A 19 -0.88 1.14 -13.02
N LYS A 20 0.24 1.46 -13.68
CA LYS A 20 0.79 0.62 -14.74
C LYS A 20 1.43 -0.65 -14.14
N PRO A 21 1.13 -1.85 -14.64
CA PRO A 21 1.85 -3.05 -14.27
C PRO A 21 3.28 -2.96 -14.84
N ILE A 22 4.28 -3.07 -13.96
CA ILE A 22 5.71 -3.04 -14.29
C ILE A 22 6.29 -4.37 -13.83
N ASP A 23 7.19 -4.96 -14.61
CA ASP A 23 7.92 -6.15 -14.21
C ASP A 23 8.87 -5.81 -13.05
N VAL A 24 8.70 -6.51 -11.93
CA VAL A 24 9.49 -6.35 -10.70
C VAL A 24 10.42 -7.53 -10.44
N THR A 25 10.69 -8.35 -11.47
CA THR A 25 11.63 -9.46 -11.37
C THR A 25 13.01 -8.94 -10.95
N GLY A 26 13.54 -9.46 -9.82
CA GLY A 26 14.83 -9.04 -9.28
C GLY A 26 14.80 -7.75 -8.44
N ALA A 27 13.62 -7.19 -8.16
CA ALA A 27 13.48 -6.03 -7.30
C ALA A 27 14.01 -6.29 -5.88
N LYS A 28 14.54 -5.24 -5.26
CA LYS A 28 14.93 -5.23 -3.85
C LYS A 28 13.86 -4.52 -3.04
N PHE A 29 13.63 -5.04 -1.84
CA PHE A 29 12.65 -4.48 -0.92
C PHE A 29 13.34 -3.94 0.33
N ALA A 30 13.02 -2.69 0.67
CA ALA A 30 13.42 -2.09 1.93
C ALA A 30 12.28 -2.25 2.93
N TYR A 31 12.59 -2.81 4.10
CA TYR A 31 11.64 -3.00 5.20
C TYR A 31 11.91 -1.98 6.29
N THR A 32 10.90 -1.19 6.62
CA THR A 32 10.94 -0.21 7.71
C THR A 32 10.01 -0.66 8.81
N PHE A 33 10.56 -0.78 10.02
CA PHE A 33 9.84 -1.15 11.23
C PHE A 33 9.74 0.08 12.12
N ILE A 34 8.53 0.62 12.25
CA ILE A 34 8.27 1.86 12.99
C ILE A 34 7.53 1.48 14.28
N PRO A 35 8.18 1.54 15.45
CA PRO A 35 7.48 1.35 16.71
C PRO A 35 6.49 2.52 16.93
N THR A 36 5.26 2.19 17.25
CA THR A 36 4.19 3.15 17.56
C THR A 36 3.70 2.94 19.00
N GLY A 37 2.90 3.88 19.51
CA GLY A 37 2.31 3.75 20.85
C GLY A 37 1.35 2.57 21.02
N ILE A 38 0.91 1.95 19.91
CA ILE A 38 -0.08 0.87 19.87
C ILE A 38 0.46 -0.41 19.24
N GLY A 39 1.72 -0.43 18.77
CA GLY A 39 2.33 -1.62 18.20
C GLY A 39 3.51 -1.31 17.28
N LEU A 40 3.56 -2.04 16.16
CA LEU A 40 4.62 -1.92 15.16
C LEU A 40 3.98 -1.69 13.79
N ALA A 41 4.29 -0.55 13.18
CA ALA A 41 3.94 -0.32 11.78
C ALA A 41 5.06 -0.86 10.88
N ILE A 42 4.68 -1.62 9.86
CA ILE A 42 5.63 -2.26 8.93
C ILE A 42 5.39 -1.72 7.54
N GLN A 43 6.42 -1.12 6.94
CA GLN A 43 6.37 -0.61 5.57
C GLN A 43 7.38 -1.35 4.70
N VAL A 44 6.98 -1.67 3.48
CA VAL A 44 7.80 -2.35 2.47
C VAL A 44 7.89 -1.48 1.23
N ARG A 45 9.08 -1.01 0.89
CA ARG A 45 9.31 -0.22 -0.33
C ARG A 45 10.02 -1.03 -1.40
N CYS A 46 9.47 -1.07 -2.60
CA CYS A 46 10.11 -1.63 -3.79
C CYS A 46 11.04 -0.58 -4.42
N ASP A 47 12.25 -0.97 -4.84
CA ASP A 47 13.18 -0.08 -5.56
C ASP A 47 12.86 0.11 -7.05
N VAL A 48 12.14 -0.84 -7.68
CA VAL A 48 11.79 -0.80 -9.11
C VAL A 48 10.56 0.06 -9.38
N CYS A 49 9.45 -0.18 -8.66
CA CYS A 49 8.22 0.58 -8.85
C CYS A 49 8.05 1.74 -7.86
N GLU A 50 9.01 1.89 -6.94
CA GLU A 50 9.06 2.89 -5.87
C GLU A 50 7.86 2.89 -4.90
N ARG A 51 6.95 1.92 -5.04
CA ARG A 51 5.75 1.80 -4.20
C ARG A 51 6.13 1.38 -2.78
N THR A 52 5.41 1.96 -1.82
CA THR A 52 5.47 1.57 -0.42
C THR A 52 4.16 0.90 -0.04
N LEU A 53 4.24 -0.34 0.43
CA LEU A 53 3.12 -1.10 0.99
C LEU A 53 3.20 -1.02 2.50
N SER A 54 2.13 -0.54 3.15
CA SER A 54 1.97 -0.68 4.60
C SER A 54 1.33 -2.03 4.90
N LEU A 55 2.00 -2.88 5.68
CA LEU A 55 1.49 -4.18 6.13
C LEU A 55 0.75 -4.08 7.47
N SER A 56 0.97 -3.00 8.20
CA SER A 56 0.08 -2.56 9.27
C SER A 56 -1.04 -1.76 8.62
N GLU A 57 -2.29 -2.24 8.73
CA GLU A 57 -3.46 -1.40 8.46
C GLU A 57 -3.32 -0.10 9.26
N ASP A 58 -3.82 1.02 8.69
CA ASP A 58 -3.77 2.37 9.25
C ASP A 58 -4.11 2.37 10.75
N LEU A 59 -3.08 2.27 11.58
CA LEU A 59 -3.13 2.29 13.05
C LEU A 59 -3.14 3.74 13.53
#